data_AF-A0A7C7H0I9-F1
#
_entry.id   AF-A0A7C7H0I9-F1
#
_cell.length_a   1.000
_cell.length_b   1.000
_cell.length_c   1.000
_cell.angle_alpha   90.00
_cell.angle_beta   90.00
_cell.angle_gamma   90.00
#
_symmetry.space_group_name_H-M   'P 1'
#
loop_
_entity.id
_entity.type
_entity.pdbx_description
1 polymer ?
#
loop_
_entity_poly.entity_id
_entity_poly.type
_entity_poly.pdbx_seq_one_letter_code
_entity_poly.pdbx_strand_id
1 'polypeptide(L)'
;ADGGLVPRSNPDNLPRAFSRVWGAYSIDERPKLLEEDFEVAHGGYDNAHVQQDPNRLVPVDVMREMERSGAIGSLHEEFLSTTGNSNPLENSRRIGREMAQRLKEAGVDAVILTST
;
A
#
# COMPACT_ATOMS: atom_id res chain seq x y z
N ALA A 1 -0.66 5.22 -8.21
CA ALA A 1 -1.80 4.68 -7.42
C ALA A 1 -1.41 3.26 -7.09
N ASP A 2 -1.50 2.83 -5.84
CA ASP A 2 -0.95 1.55 -5.35
C ASP A 2 -2.00 0.43 -5.26
N GLY A 3 -3.18 0.62 -5.85
CA GLY A 3 -4.26 -0.38 -5.86
C GLY A 3 -5.24 -0.32 -4.69
N GLY A 4 -5.01 0.51 -3.67
CA GLY A 4 -6.00 0.78 -2.62
C GLY A 4 -6.23 -0.38 -1.64
N LEU A 5 -5.16 -1.05 -1.20
CA LEU A 5 -5.23 -2.05 -0.14
C LEU A 5 -5.40 -1.36 1.22
N VAL A 6 -6.39 -1.79 2.00
CA VAL A 6 -6.68 -1.25 3.33
C VAL A 6 -6.89 -2.38 4.34
N PRO A 7 -6.68 -2.14 5.65
CA PRO A 7 -7.13 -3.08 6.67
C PRO A 7 -8.62 -3.36 6.52
N ARG A 8 -9.03 -4.56 6.91
CA ARG A 8 -10.43 -4.98 6.93
C ARG A 8 -11.27 -3.93 7.65
N SER A 9 -12.48 -3.69 7.14
CA SER A 9 -13.42 -2.64 7.55
C SER A 9 -13.07 -1.21 7.11
N ASN A 10 -11.94 -1.02 6.42
CA ASN A 10 -11.52 0.26 5.84
C ASN A 10 -11.62 1.42 6.87
N PRO A 11 -10.82 1.39 7.95
CA PRO A 11 -10.99 2.30 9.09
C PRO A 11 -10.86 3.79 8.71
N ASP A 12 -10.07 4.11 7.69
CA ASP A 12 -9.87 5.47 7.18
C ASP A 12 -10.91 5.91 6.15
N ASN A 13 -11.89 5.04 5.85
CA ASN A 13 -12.93 5.27 4.86
C ASN A 13 -12.36 5.68 3.48
N LEU A 14 -11.29 5.01 3.03
CA LEU A 14 -10.73 5.23 1.70
C LEU A 14 -11.83 4.96 0.64
N PRO A 15 -12.15 5.92 -0.23
CA PRO A 15 -13.17 5.71 -1.24
C PRO A 15 -12.63 4.90 -2.42
N ARG A 16 -13.54 4.19 -3.11
CA ARG A 16 -13.23 3.32 -4.26
C ARG A 16 -12.86 4.07 -5.56
N ALA A 17 -13.05 5.39 -5.56
CA ALA A 17 -12.70 6.32 -6.62
C ALA A 17 -12.54 7.73 -6.05
N PHE A 18 -11.84 8.61 -6.75
CA PHE A 18 -11.67 10.03 -6.39
C PHE A 18 -11.08 10.24 -4.98
N SER A 19 -10.14 9.40 -4.54
CA SER A 19 -9.64 9.45 -3.17
C SER A 19 -8.94 10.77 -2.86
N ARG A 20 -9.35 11.42 -1.77
CA ARG A 20 -8.69 12.61 -1.21
C ARG A 20 -7.77 12.25 -0.04
N VAL A 21 -7.78 10.99 0.38
CA VAL A 21 -7.08 10.47 1.55
C VAL A 21 -6.14 9.34 1.14
N TRP A 22 -5.18 9.08 2.00
CA TRP A 22 -4.27 7.95 1.93
C TRP A 22 -4.02 7.45 3.36
N GLY A 23 -3.68 6.18 3.50
CA GLY A 23 -3.42 5.53 4.79
C GLY A 23 -1.98 5.06 4.91
N ALA A 24 -1.51 4.88 6.14
CA ALA A 24 -0.28 4.20 6.48
C ALA A 24 -0.64 3.03 7.41
N TYR A 25 -0.22 1.83 7.04
CA TYR A 25 -0.68 0.60 7.69
C TYR A 25 0.50 -0.26 8.12
N SER A 26 0.53 -0.60 9.40
CA SER A 26 1.60 -1.40 9.98
C SER A 26 1.62 -2.82 9.42
N ILE A 27 2.83 -3.25 9.06
CA ILE A 27 3.26 -4.59 8.70
C ILE A 27 4.40 -5.06 9.60
N ASP A 28 4.54 -4.41 10.75
CA ASP A 28 5.56 -4.75 11.73
C ASP A 28 5.40 -6.20 12.17
N GLU A 29 6.53 -6.90 12.26
CA GLU A 29 6.65 -8.33 12.57
C GLU A 29 5.80 -9.28 11.69
N ARG A 30 5.12 -8.78 10.65
CA ARG A 30 4.30 -9.59 9.75
C ARG A 30 5.18 -10.31 8.73
N PRO A 31 5.15 -11.66 8.67
CA PRO A 31 5.88 -12.40 7.65
C PRO A 31 5.20 -12.32 6.27
N LYS A 32 3.89 -12.05 6.23
CA LYS A 32 3.07 -11.85 5.03
C LYS A 32 1.74 -11.18 5.40
N LEU A 33 1.01 -10.71 4.40
CA LEU A 33 -0.38 -10.26 4.53
C LEU A 33 -1.35 -11.45 4.42
N LEU A 34 -2.46 -11.40 5.16
CA LEU A 34 -3.50 -12.43 5.18
C LEU A 34 -4.81 -11.90 4.58
N GLU A 35 -5.53 -12.72 3.83
CA GLU A 35 -6.81 -12.39 3.21
C GLU A 35 -7.82 -11.81 4.22
N GLU A 36 -7.90 -12.36 5.43
CA GLU A 36 -8.84 -11.94 6.47
C GLU A 36 -8.58 -10.53 7.02
N ASP A 37 -7.33 -10.08 6.98
CA ASP A 37 -6.89 -8.82 7.58
C ASP A 37 -7.05 -7.60 6.67
N PHE A 38 -7.22 -7.81 5.36
CA PHE A 38 -7.19 -6.75 4.37
C PHE A 38 -8.38 -6.83 3.40
N GLU A 39 -8.70 -5.70 2.79
CA GLU A 39 -9.65 -5.58 1.69
C GLU A 39 -9.20 -4.50 0.70
N VAL A 40 -9.89 -4.41 -0.45
CA VAL A 40 -9.51 -3.48 -1.53
C VAL A 40 -10.55 -2.39 -1.70
N ALA A 41 -10.15 -1.15 -1.38
CA ALA A 41 -10.92 0.06 -1.57
C ALA A 41 -10.72 0.64 -2.98
N HIS A 42 -10.82 -0.18 -4.03
CA HIS A 42 -10.59 0.22 -5.42
C HIS A 42 -11.70 -0.29 -6.35
N GLY A 43 -12.18 0.56 -7.26
CA GLY A 43 -13.25 0.24 -8.20
C GLY A 43 -12.81 0.08 -9.66
N GLY A 44 -11.52 0.28 -9.96
CA GLY A 44 -11.00 0.34 -11.32
C GLY A 44 -10.39 -0.96 -11.89
N TYR A 45 -10.35 -2.05 -11.13
CA TYR A 45 -9.86 -3.37 -11.59
C TYR A 45 -10.58 -4.50 -10.85
N ASP A 46 -10.49 -5.73 -11.38
CA ASP A 46 -10.98 -6.94 -10.69
C ASP A 46 -10.04 -7.30 -9.53
N ASN A 47 -10.50 -7.08 -8.31
CA ASN A 47 -9.71 -7.25 -7.11
C ASN A 47 -9.78 -8.65 -6.49
N ALA A 48 -10.48 -9.62 -7.10
CA ALA A 48 -10.63 -10.97 -6.54
C ALA A 48 -9.28 -11.64 -6.21
N HIS A 49 -8.31 -11.51 -7.11
CA HIS A 49 -6.97 -12.09 -6.93
C HIS A 49 -6.16 -11.43 -5.82
N VAL A 50 -6.34 -10.12 -5.61
CA VAL A 50 -5.68 -9.38 -4.52
C VAL A 50 -6.37 -9.67 -3.19
N GLN A 51 -7.69 -9.82 -3.17
CA GLN A 51 -8.41 -10.19 -1.95
C GLN A 51 -8.02 -11.60 -1.47
N GLN A 52 -7.86 -12.56 -2.38
CA GLN A 52 -7.38 -13.91 -2.05
C GLN A 52 -5.92 -13.93 -1.55
N ASP A 53 -5.09 -13.03 -2.07
CA ASP A 53 -3.68 -12.92 -1.67
C ASP A 53 -3.22 -11.46 -1.77
N PRO A 54 -3.27 -10.71 -0.65
CA PRO A 54 -2.91 -9.29 -0.64
C PRO A 54 -1.44 -9.04 -0.98
N ASN A 55 -0.57 -10.06 -0.85
CA ASN A 55 0.84 -9.95 -1.17
C ASN A 55 1.09 -9.73 -2.67
N ARG A 56 0.12 -10.07 -3.52
CA ARG A 56 0.18 -9.74 -4.96
C ARG A 56 0.20 -8.24 -5.23
N LEU A 57 -0.34 -7.44 -4.31
CA LEU A 57 -0.38 -5.98 -4.43
C LEU A 57 0.69 -5.30 -3.57
N VAL A 58 0.86 -5.78 -2.33
CA VAL A 58 1.86 -5.26 -1.40
C VAL A 58 2.77 -6.44 -0.99
N PRO A 59 3.93 -6.64 -1.65
CA PRO A 59 4.69 -7.90 -1.62
C PRO A 59 5.50 -8.09 -0.33
N VAL A 60 4.83 -8.10 0.82
CA VAL A 60 5.47 -8.23 2.14
C VAL A 60 6.22 -9.55 2.27
N ASP A 61 5.64 -10.64 1.79
CA ASP A 61 6.26 -11.97 1.81
C ASP A 61 7.64 -11.98 1.14
N VAL A 62 7.73 -11.51 -0.11
CA VAL A 62 8.97 -11.44 -0.88
C VAL A 62 9.93 -10.42 -0.26
N MET A 63 9.45 -9.27 0.18
CA MET A 63 10.32 -8.27 0.82
C MET A 63 10.92 -8.78 2.12
N ARG A 64 10.19 -9.57 2.91
CA ARG A 64 10.72 -10.24 4.11
C ARG A 64 11.73 -11.33 3.77
N GLU A 65 11.59 -12.03 2.64
CA GLU A 65 12.62 -12.96 2.15
C GLU A 65 13.90 -12.22 1.73
N MET A 66 13.76 -11.08 1.04
CA MET A 66 14.88 -10.22 0.65
C MET A 66 15.60 -9.65 1.88
N GLU A 67 14.87 -9.25 2.91
CA GLU A 67 15.43 -8.80 4.20
C GLU A 67 16.21 -9.94 4.89
N ARG A 68 15.59 -11.12 5.03
CA ARG A 68 16.25 -12.29 5.66
C ARG A 68 17.49 -12.77 4.91
N SER A 69 17.51 -12.67 3.58
CA SER A 69 18.66 -13.03 2.76
C SER A 69 19.76 -11.95 2.73
N GLY A 70 19.50 -10.76 3.30
CA GLY A 70 20.42 -9.62 3.27
C GLY A 70 20.48 -8.89 1.92
N ALA A 71 19.55 -9.18 0.99
CA ALA A 71 19.45 -8.45 -0.28
C ALA A 71 19.00 -7.00 -0.08
N ILE A 72 18.26 -6.72 0.99
CA ILE A 72 17.96 -5.38 1.51
C ILE A 72 18.36 -5.30 2.98
N GLY A 73 18.62 -4.09 3.48
CA GLY A 73 18.99 -3.89 4.89
C GLY A 73 17.84 -4.12 5.86
N SER A 74 16.72 -3.43 5.65
CA SER A 74 15.48 -3.64 6.39
C SER A 74 14.26 -3.24 5.56
N LEU A 75 13.11 -3.83 5.85
CA LEU A 75 11.82 -3.42 5.31
C LEU A 75 11.10 -2.53 6.31
N HIS A 76 10.68 -1.34 5.86
CA HIS A 76 9.92 -0.37 6.64
C HIS A 76 8.65 -1.01 7.25
N GLU A 77 8.33 -0.64 8.49
CA GLU A 77 7.25 -1.24 9.28
C GLU A 77 5.83 -0.89 8.80
N GLU A 78 5.69 0.01 7.84
CA GLU A 78 4.39 0.40 7.26
C GLU A 78 4.43 0.37 5.73
N PHE A 79 3.30 0.02 5.12
CA PHE A 79 3.01 0.37 3.73
C PHE A 79 2.05 1.57 3.67
N LEU A 80 2.12 2.33 2.58
CA LEU A 80 1.22 3.46 2.34
C LEU A 80 0.23 3.11 1.24
N SER A 81 -1.05 3.46 1.41
CA SER A 81 -2.08 3.16 0.41
C SER A 81 -3.02 4.29 0.05
N THR A 82 -3.41 4.35 -1.22
CA THR A 82 -4.38 5.30 -1.76
C THR A 82 -5.04 4.82 -3.06
N THR A 83 -6.31 5.16 -3.24
CA THR A 83 -7.03 4.83 -4.46
C THR A 83 -6.88 5.93 -5.51
N GLY A 84 -6.12 5.65 -6.57
CA GLY A 84 -5.96 6.57 -7.69
C GLY A 84 -7.04 6.49 -8.78
N ASN A 85 -7.99 5.56 -8.65
CA ASN A 85 -9.11 5.43 -9.58
C ASN A 85 -9.85 6.76 -9.76
N SER A 86 -9.91 7.25 -11.00
CA SER A 86 -10.59 8.50 -11.38
C SER A 86 -10.12 9.75 -10.63
N ASN A 87 -8.90 9.75 -10.08
CA ASN A 87 -8.45 10.85 -9.23
C ASN A 87 -7.90 12.05 -10.04
N PRO A 88 -8.37 13.30 -9.82
CA PRO A 88 -7.84 14.46 -10.53
C PRO A 88 -6.33 14.61 -10.37
N LEU A 89 -5.64 15.06 -11.44
CA LEU A 89 -4.17 15.16 -11.46
C LEU A 89 -3.62 16.01 -10.30
N GLU A 90 -4.26 17.13 -9.99
CA GLU A 90 -3.85 18.01 -8.89
C GLU A 90 -3.89 17.28 -7.54
N ASN A 91 -4.97 16.53 -7.29
CA ASN A 91 -5.14 15.78 -6.06
C ASN A 91 -4.13 14.62 -5.97
N SER A 92 -3.91 13.90 -7.07
CA SER A 92 -2.89 12.85 -7.16
C SER A 92 -1.49 13.38 -6.87
N ARG A 93 -1.15 14.58 -7.38
CA ARG A 93 0.13 15.26 -7.09
C ARG A 93 0.28 15.64 -5.63
N ARG A 94 -0.80 16.10 -4.99
CA ARG A 94 -0.79 16.43 -3.55
C ARG A 94 -0.54 15.18 -2.71
N ILE A 95 -1.33 14.13 -2.89
CA ILE A 95 -1.19 12.85 -2.18
C ILE A 95 0.22 12.28 -2.35
N GLY A 96 0.73 12.25 -3.59
CA GLY A 96 2.08 11.75 -3.85
C GLY A 96 3.17 12.55 -3.14
N ARG A 97 3.04 13.88 -3.01
CA ARG A 97 3.99 14.71 -2.24
C ARG A 97 3.92 14.43 -0.75
N GLU A 98 2.72 14.29 -0.19
CA GLU A 98 2.53 13.98 1.24
C GLU A 98 3.13 12.61 1.60
N MET A 99 2.83 11.57 0.80
CA MET A 99 3.41 10.24 0.98
C MET A 99 4.94 10.25 0.85
N ALA A 100 5.47 10.92 -0.18
CA ALA A 100 6.91 11.03 -0.38
C ALA A 100 7.61 11.80 0.74
N GLN A 101 6.97 12.83 1.28
CA GLN A 101 7.49 13.58 2.43
C GLN A 101 7.56 12.69 3.68
N ARG A 102 6.49 11.94 4.00
CA ARG A 102 6.49 10.98 5.13
C ARG A 102 7.61 9.96 5.00
N LEU A 103 7.81 9.38 3.82
CA LEU A 103 8.84 8.37 3.59
C LEU A 103 10.26 8.94 3.75
N LYS A 104 10.49 10.18 3.28
CA LYS A 104 11.76 10.88 3.50
C LYS A 104 12.01 11.18 4.97
N GLU A 105 10.99 11.61 5.71
CA GLU A 105 11.07 11.86 7.15
C GLU A 105 11.35 10.57 7.95
N ALA A 106 10.81 9.44 7.48
CA ALA A 106 11.07 8.12 8.04
C ALA A 106 12.44 7.53 7.64
N GLY A 107 13.24 8.23 6.82
CA GLY A 107 14.56 7.74 6.39
C GLY A 107 14.51 6.57 5.42
N VAL A 108 13.42 6.41 4.65
CA VAL A 108 13.30 5.34 3.65
C VAL A 108 14.16 5.65 2.42
N ASP A 109 15.09 4.76 2.10
CA ASP A 109 16.01 4.91 0.98
C ASP A 109 15.37 4.65 -0.40
N ALA A 110 14.45 3.68 -0.47
CA ALA A 110 13.86 3.21 -1.71
C ALA A 110 12.40 2.77 -1.53
N VAL A 111 11.63 2.83 -2.60
CA VAL A 111 10.20 2.49 -2.62
C VAL A 111 9.87 1.58 -3.79
N ILE A 112 8.97 0.63 -3.56
CA ILE A 112 8.30 -0.12 -4.62
C ILE A 112 6.90 0.48 -4.78
N LEU A 113 6.60 1.00 -5.96
CA LEU A 113 5.26 1.44 -6.32
C LEU A 113 4.65 0.40 -7.25
N THR A 114 3.69 -0.36 -6.74
CA THR A 114 3.02 -1.41 -7.51
C THR A 114 1.93 -0.84 -8.43
N SER A 115 1.68 -1.55 -9.53
CA SER A 115 0.66 -1.20 -10.53
C SER A 115 -0.44 -2.26 -10.53
N THR A 116 -1.67 -1.83 -10.78
CA THR A 116 -2.90 -2.65 -10.84
C THR A 116 -3.59 -2.58 -12.18
#